data_AF-A0A919UCV1-F1
#
_entry.id   AF-A0A919UCV1-F1
#
_cell.length_a   1.000
_cell.length_b   1.000
_cell.length_c   1.000
_cell.angle_alpha   90.00
_cell.angle_beta   90.00
_cell.angle_gamma   90.00
#
_symmetry.space_group_name_H-M   'P 1'
#
loop_
_entity.id
_entity.type
_entity.pdbx_description
1 polymer ?
#
loop_
_entity_poly.entity_id
_entity_poly.type
_entity_poly.pdbx_seq_one_letter_code
_entity_poly.pdbx_strand_id
1 'polypeptide(L)' 'MIVTLSANARALVDGPNIAVLGTLNPDGGPQTSVVWVLRDGDDLLVSTQAGRRKEKNLLTPDRVLGHSAQ' A
#
# COMPACT_ATOMS: atom_id res chain seq x y z
N MET A 1 -4.53 -13.95 4.31
CA MET A 1 -5.90 -13.70 3.80
C MET A 1 -5.75 -12.97 2.48
N ILE A 2 -6.32 -13.49 1.39
CA ILE A 2 -6.30 -12.83 0.08
C ILE A 2 -7.65 -12.14 -0.09
N VAL A 3 -7.65 -10.89 -0.53
CA VAL A 3 -8.85 -10.09 -0.79
C VAL A 3 -8.83 -9.63 -2.23
N THR A 4 -9.95 -9.80 -2.92
CA THR A 4 -10.15 -9.29 -4.28
C THR A 4 -10.82 -7.92 -4.23
N LEU A 5 -10.34 -6.99 -5.04
CA LEU A 5 -10.94 -5.67 -5.15
C LEU A 5 -12.33 -5.73 -5.79
N SER A 6 -13.26 -4.94 -5.25
CA SER A 6 -14.56 -4.72 -5.89
C SER A 6 -14.39 -3.95 -7.21
N ALA A 7 -15.40 -4.00 -8.08
CA ALA A 7 -15.38 -3.24 -9.33
C ALA A 7 -15.16 -1.73 -9.10
N ASN A 8 -15.80 -1.17 -8.07
CA ASN A 8 -15.63 0.25 -7.70
C ASN A 8 -14.21 0.54 -7.20
N ALA A 9 -13.62 -0.35 -6.40
CA ALA A 9 -12.25 -0.19 -5.92
C ALA A 9 -11.23 -0.30 -7.07
N ARG A 10 -11.46 -1.21 -8.03
CA ARG A 10 -10.65 -1.29 -9.26
C ARG A 10 -10.73 0.01 -10.04
N ALA A 11 -11.94 0.52 -10.29
CA ALA A 11 -12.15 1.78 -11.00
C ALA A 11 -11.46 2.98 -10.30
N LEU A 12 -11.46 3.00 -8.97
CA LEU A 12 -10.73 4.02 -8.21
C LEU A 12 -9.22 3.91 -8.42
N VAL A 13 -8.63 2.71 -8.29
CA VAL A 13 -7.18 2.54 -8.45
C VAL A 13 -6.71 2.76 -9.90
N ASP A 14 -7.56 2.47 -10.89
CA ASP A 14 -7.25 2.69 -12.31
C ASP A 14 -7.27 4.17 -12.72
N GLY A 15 -7.85 5.04 -11.89
CA GLY A 15 -7.83 6.48 -12.09
C GLY A 15 -6.48 7.11 -11.70
N PRO A 16 -6.27 8.42 -11.97
CA PRO A 16 -5.03 9.13 -11.65
C PRO A 16 -4.93 9.48 -10.16
N ASN A 17 -4.99 8.47 -9.30
CA ASN A 17 -5.04 8.60 -7.85
C ASN A 17 -3.69 8.33 -7.19
N ILE A 18 -3.42 9.07 -6.12
CA ILE A 18 -2.33 8.79 -5.18
C ILE A 18 -2.90 8.10 -3.94
N ALA A 19 -2.15 7.19 -3.35
CA ALA A 19 -2.56 6.46 -2.16
C ALA A 19 -1.71 6.81 -0.94
N VAL A 20 -2.22 6.51 0.26
CA VAL A 20 -1.44 6.53 1.50
C VAL A 20 -1.16 5.08 1.91
N LEU A 21 0.12 4.71 1.94
CA LEU A 21 0.56 3.42 2.44
C LEU A 21 0.88 3.54 3.94
N GLY A 22 0.17 2.77 4.77
CA GLY A 22 0.47 2.57 6.18
C GLY A 22 1.27 1.28 6.40
N THR A 23 2.32 1.35 7.20
CA THR A 23 3.07 0.18 7.69
C THR A 23 3.34 0.29 9.19
N LEU A 24 3.84 -0.79 9.81
CA LEU A 24 4.28 -0.80 11.20
C LEU A 24 5.80 -0.73 11.31
N ASN A 25 6.31 0.26 12.04
CA ASN A 25 7.71 0.33 12.46
C ASN A 25 8.06 -0.79 13.46
N PRO A 26 9.35 -1.16 13.62
CA PRO A 26 9.79 -2.24 14.51
C PRO A 26 9.14 -2.28 15.89
N ASP A 27 8.92 -1.11 16.48
CA ASP A 27 8.31 -0.85 17.79
C ASP A 27 6.76 -0.91 17.80
N GLY A 28 6.12 -1.17 16.66
CA GLY A 28 4.67 -1.18 16.47
C GLY A 28 4.07 0.18 16.14
N GLY A 29 4.86 1.26 16.09
CA GLY A 29 4.38 2.59 15.72
C GLY A 29 3.97 2.66 14.25
N PRO A 30 2.93 3.43 13.89
CA PRO A 30 2.52 3.58 12.49
C PRO A 30 3.56 4.40 11.70
N GLN A 31 3.77 4.01 10.45
CA GLN A 31 4.52 4.77 9.46
C GLN A 31 3.67 4.95 8.21
N THR A 32 3.37 6.19 7.84
CA THR A 32 2.59 6.51 6.64
C THR A 32 3.48 7.13 5.57
N SER A 33 3.09 6.95 4.31
CA SER A 33 3.72 7.62 3.17
C SER A 33 2.74 7.76 2.01
N VAL A 34 2.78 8.90 1.31
CA VAL A 34 2.06 9.08 0.05
C VAL A 34 2.81 8.35 -1.07
N VAL A 35 2.09 7.60 -1.90
CA VAL A 35 2.65 6.74 -2.94
C VAL A 35 1.84 6.81 -4.22
N TRP A 36 2.50 6.63 -5.35
CA TRP A 36 1.81 6.20 -6.57
C TRP A 36 1.47 4.73 -6.47
N VAL A 37 0.23 4.41 -6.83
CA VAL A 37 -0.28 3.05 -6.96
C VAL A 37 -0.67 2.79 -8.41
N LEU A 38 -0.40 1.59 -8.89
CA LEU A 38 -0.89 1.07 -10.16
C LEU A 38 -1.52 -0.29 -9.91
N ARG A 39 -2.35 -0.76 -10.84
CA ARG A 39 -2.90 -2.11 -10.82
C ARG A 39 -2.30 -2.96 -11.92
N ASP A 40 -1.92 -4.19 -11.58
CA ASP A 40 -1.49 -5.23 -12.52
C ASP A 40 -2.38 -6.47 -12.31
N GLY A 41 -3.37 -6.64 -13.18
CA GLY A 41 -4.41 -7.66 -12.97
C GLY A 41 -5.16 -7.46 -11.64
N ASP A 42 -4.97 -8.39 -10.71
CA ASP A 42 -5.54 -8.37 -9.36
C ASP A 42 -4.56 -7.84 -8.30
N ASP A 43 -3.31 -7.54 -8.68
CA ASP A 43 -2.28 -7.04 -7.78
C ASP A 43 -2.17 -5.50 -7.80
N LEU A 44 -1.74 -4.94 -6.67
CA LEU A 44 -1.42 -3.53 -6.54
C LEU A 44 0.09 -3.33 -6.52
N LEU A 45 0.59 -2.53 -7.47
CA LEU A 45 1.97 -2.10 -7.52
C LEU A 45 2.12 -0.77 -6.79
N VAL A 46 3.07 -0.69 -5.86
CA VAL A 46 3.36 0.52 -5.09
C VAL A 46 4.78 1.00 -5.38
N SER A 47 4.92 2.25 -5.77
CA SER A 47 6.24 2.85 -6.02
C SER A 47 7.06 3.00 -4.72
N THR A 48 8.29 2.47 -4.74
CA THR A 48 9.25 2.62 -3.65
C THR A 48 10.69 2.66 -4.15
N GLN A 49 11.57 3.23 -3.33
CA GLN A 49 13.02 3.16 -3.52
C GLN A 49 13.60 2.21 -2.48
N ALA A 50 14.65 1.49 -2.85
CA ALA A 50 15.37 0.60 -1.95
C ALA A 50 15.92 1.37 -0.72
N GLY A 51 15.90 0.74 0.44
CA GLY A 51 16.38 1.29 1.71
C GLY A 51 15.40 2.20 2.45
N ARG A 52 14.24 2.54 1.87
CA ARG A 52 13.20 3.36 2.52
C ARG A 52 12.56 2.60 3.69
N ARG A 53 12.12 3.32 4.73
CA ARG A 53 11.48 2.70 5.91
C ARG A 53 10.31 1.79 5.54
N LYS A 54 9.42 2.22 4.65
CA LYS A 54 8.29 1.42 4.15
C LYS A 54 8.73 0.12 3.47
N GLU A 55 9.81 0.13 2.70
CA GLU A 55 10.34 -1.08 2.04
C GLU A 55 10.89 -2.05 3.09
N LYS A 56 11.70 -1.58 4.04
CA LYS A 56 12.18 -2.41 5.16
C LYS A 56 11.03 -3.00 5.99
N ASN A 57 9.98 -2.21 6.22
CA ASN A 57 8.81 -2.67 6.96
C ASN A 57 8.04 -3.73 6.15
N LEU A 58 7.85 -3.56 4.84
CA LEU A 58 7.16 -4.53 3.96
C LEU A 58 7.90 -5.86 3.79
N LEU A 59 9.24 -5.84 3.81
CA LEU A 59 10.07 -7.05 3.74
C LEU A 59 10.10 -7.85 5.05
N THR A 60 9.60 -7.26 6.13
CA THR A 60 9.47 -7.92 7.42
C THR A 60 8.02 -8.43 7.55
N PRO A 61 7.80 -9.69 7.95
CA PRO A 61 6.45 -10.24 8.06
C PRO A 61 5.55 -9.40 8.99
N ASP A 62 4.27 -9.33 8.64
CA ASP A 62 3.14 -8.80 9.44
C ASP A 62 3.09 -7.27 9.69
N ARG A 63 3.58 -6.43 8.76
CA ARG A 63 3.72 -4.98 8.99
C ARG A 63 2.91 -4.05 8.07
N VAL A 64 1.79 -4.47 7.51
CA VAL A 64 0.92 -3.61 6.65
C VAL A 64 -0.29 -3.10 7.42
N LEU A 65 -0.56 -1.79 7.33
CA LEU A 65 -1.79 -1.14 7.82
C LEU A 65 -2.55 -0.52 6.64
N GLY A 66 -3.80 -0.92 6.42
CA GLY A 66 -4.66 -0.34 5.38
C GLY A 66 -5.47 0.86 5.88
N HIS A 67 -5.40 2.00 5.21
CA HIS A 67 -6.36 3.11 5.34
C HIS A 67 -6.62 3.71 3.95
N SER A 68 -7.83 3.52 3.40
CA SER A 68 -8.25 4.19 2.17
C SER A 68 -8.85 5.55 2.51
N ALA A 69 -8.27 6.63 1.97
CA ALA A 69 -8.98 7.90 1.91
C ALA A 69 -10.15 7.76 0.93
N GLN A 70 -11.35 8.11 1.39
CA GLN A 70 -12.57 8.20 0.57
C GLN A 70 -12.46 9.35 -0.42
#